data_AF-A0A401PZZ1-F1
#
_entry.id   AF-A0A401PZZ1-F1
#
_cell.length_a   1.000
_cell.length_b   1.000
_cell.length_c   1.000
_cell.angle_alpha   90.00
_cell.angle_beta   90.00
_cell.angle_gamma   90.00
#
_symmetry.space_group_name_H-M   'P 1'
#
loop_
_entity.id
_entity.type
_entity.pdbx_description
1 polymer ?
#
loop_
_entity_poly.entity_id
_entity_poly.type
_entity_poly.pdbx_seq_one_letter_code
_entity_poly.pdbx_strand_id
1 'polypeptide(L)'
;IDEVEALSSIYEDEWCVIDEASRIFCIRIVDELDHPKWTICLQVILPPEYPAAAPPVYQLNAPWLRGQERLSLSNGLEEIYLENSGDCILFLWVGKIRDFLQLKSQSTDKAPEVQQTTEEAGINYQDDYLIAPQPPGQQVTVNVAFPESSEGEQLPPITHGQPITDRRSTFQAHLAPVVTPHQVKLLLQDLYQNKKIANATHNIYAY
;
A
#
# COMPACT_ATOMS: atom_id res chain seq x y z
N ILE A 1 -9.42 13.85 22.04
CA ILE A 1 -10.89 13.75 21.80
C ILE A 1 -11.28 14.74 20.71
N ASP A 2 -10.80 15.98 20.79
CA ASP A 2 -11.10 17.07 19.85
C ASP A 2 -10.90 16.79 18.34
N GLU A 3 -9.74 16.30 17.89
CA GLU A 3 -9.45 16.16 16.45
C GLU A 3 -10.35 15.14 15.73
N VAL A 4 -10.57 13.97 16.34
CA VAL A 4 -11.37 12.90 15.73
C VAL A 4 -12.84 13.29 15.64
N GLU A 5 -13.37 13.95 16.67
CA GLU A 5 -14.75 14.47 16.64
C GLU A 5 -14.92 15.61 15.64
N ALA A 6 -13.92 16.47 15.50
CA ALA A 6 -13.91 17.51 14.47
C ALA A 6 -13.93 16.89 13.07
N LEU A 7 -13.07 15.90 12.81
CA LEU A 7 -13.01 15.23 11.51
C LEU A 7 -14.27 14.41 11.21
N SER A 8 -14.84 13.72 12.20
CA SER A 8 -16.09 12.98 11.99
C SER A 8 -17.25 13.92 11.67
N SER A 9 -17.26 15.13 12.23
CA SER A 9 -18.28 16.15 11.94
C SER A 9 -18.09 16.81 10.57
N ILE A 10 -16.84 17.01 10.14
CA ILE A 10 -16.53 17.63 8.84
C ILE A 10 -16.80 16.66 7.68
N TYR A 11 -16.42 15.39 7.85
CA TYR A 11 -16.42 14.37 6.81
C TYR A 11 -17.53 13.32 7.02
N GLU A 12 -18.66 13.69 7.60
CA GLU A 12 -19.72 12.78 8.09
C GLU A 12 -19.99 11.53 7.22
N ASP A 13 -20.16 11.67 5.90
CA ASP A 13 -20.41 10.54 4.96
C ASP A 13 -19.13 9.78 4.52
N GLU A 14 -17.99 10.46 4.60
CA GLU A 14 -16.68 9.99 4.18
C GLU A 14 -15.87 9.36 5.33
N TRP A 15 -16.26 9.64 6.57
CA TRP A 15 -15.66 9.14 7.80
C TRP A 15 -16.31 7.83 8.24
N CYS A 16 -15.49 6.84 8.55
CA CYS A 16 -15.93 5.53 9.03
C CYS A 16 -15.13 5.12 10.27
N VAL A 17 -15.83 4.81 11.35
CA VAL A 17 -15.24 4.23 12.57
C VAL A 17 -15.19 2.72 12.40
N ILE A 18 -13.98 2.17 12.32
CA ILE A 18 -13.77 0.72 12.15
C ILE A 18 -13.78 0.04 13.52
N ASP A 19 -13.01 0.58 14.48
CA ASP A 19 -12.97 0.10 15.85
C ASP A 19 -12.66 1.27 16.80
N GLU A 20 -13.64 1.67 17.60
CA GLU A 20 -13.49 2.82 18.50
C GLU A 20 -12.51 2.52 19.65
N ALA A 21 -12.55 1.30 20.20
CA ALA A 21 -11.72 0.89 21.33
C ALA A 21 -10.22 0.88 20.97
N SER A 22 -9.90 0.44 19.77
CA SER A 22 -8.54 0.39 19.20
C SER A 22 -8.18 1.66 18.44
N ARG A 23 -9.07 2.67 18.42
CA ARG A 23 -8.89 3.96 17.74
C ARG A 23 -8.52 3.80 16.26
N ILE A 24 -9.26 2.95 15.56
CA ILE A 24 -9.10 2.68 14.13
C ILE A 24 -10.19 3.39 13.36
N PHE A 25 -9.77 4.28 12.47
CA PHE A 25 -10.65 5.13 11.67
C PHE A 25 -10.27 5.05 10.20
N CYS A 26 -11.24 5.30 9.33
CA CYS A 26 -11.05 5.34 7.89
C CYS A 26 -11.72 6.59 7.33
N ILE A 27 -11.02 7.29 6.44
CA ILE A 27 -11.50 8.50 5.78
C ILE A 27 -11.40 8.27 4.28
N ARG A 28 -12.52 8.38 3.58
CA ARG A 28 -12.58 8.30 2.11
C ARG A 28 -12.38 9.70 1.53
N ILE A 29 -11.33 9.88 0.75
CA ILE A 29 -10.97 11.17 0.16
C ILE A 29 -11.14 11.06 -1.35
N VAL A 30 -11.99 11.92 -1.91
CA VAL A 30 -12.31 11.97 -3.34
C VAL A 30 -11.79 13.26 -3.97
N ASP A 31 -11.50 13.21 -5.27
CA ASP A 31 -11.20 14.38 -6.08
C ASP A 31 -12.48 15.23 -6.30
N GLU A 32 -12.39 16.55 -6.15
CA GLU A 32 -13.53 17.50 -6.17
C GLU A 32 -13.99 17.88 -7.58
N LEU A 33 -13.99 16.94 -8.51
CA LEU A 33 -14.57 17.13 -9.84
C LEU A 33 -16.04 16.70 -9.87
N ASP A 34 -16.83 17.28 -10.78
CA ASP A 34 -18.24 16.94 -11.05
C ASP A 34 -18.44 15.42 -11.29
N HIS A 35 -17.35 14.74 -11.71
CA HIS A 35 -17.23 13.29 -11.79
C HIS A 35 -15.94 12.82 -11.08
N PRO A 36 -16.01 12.39 -9.81
CA PRO A 36 -14.82 12.01 -9.04
C PRO A 36 -14.16 10.80 -9.69
N LYS A 37 -12.98 11.02 -10.29
CA LYS A 37 -12.23 9.99 -11.03
C LYS A 37 -11.28 9.20 -10.13
N TRP A 38 -10.82 9.84 -9.06
CA TRP A 38 -9.80 9.31 -8.17
C TRP A 38 -10.30 9.34 -6.73
N THR A 39 -10.01 8.27 -6.02
CA THR A 39 -10.40 8.10 -4.62
C THR A 39 -9.26 7.38 -3.88
N ILE A 40 -8.93 7.87 -2.69
CA ILE A 40 -8.01 7.25 -1.74
C ILE A 40 -8.74 7.07 -0.41
N CYS A 41 -8.68 5.87 0.15
CA CYS A 41 -9.09 5.66 1.54
C CYS A 41 -7.86 5.70 2.44
N LEU A 42 -7.84 6.65 3.36
CA LEU A 42 -6.83 6.76 4.42
C LEU A 42 -7.36 6.04 5.66
N GLN A 43 -6.77 4.90 6.00
CA GLN A 43 -7.02 4.24 7.27
C GLN A 43 -5.94 4.67 8.26
N VAL A 44 -6.36 5.07 9.46
CA VAL A 44 -5.45 5.46 10.54
C VAL A 44 -5.75 4.68 11.81
N ILE A 45 -4.69 4.34 12.52
CA ILE A 45 -4.71 3.73 13.85
C ILE A 45 -3.98 4.71 14.77
N LEU A 46 -4.69 5.23 15.76
CA LEU A 46 -4.13 6.24 16.66
C LEU A 46 -3.58 5.58 17.93
N PRO A 47 -2.25 5.46 18.09
CA PRO A 47 -1.69 4.92 19.32
C PRO A 47 -2.09 5.78 20.53
N PRO A 48 -2.01 5.24 21.76
CA PRO A 48 -2.32 5.98 22.97
C PRO A 48 -1.42 7.22 23.16
N GLU A 49 -0.23 7.20 22.58
CA GLU A 49 0.77 8.28 22.62
C GLU A 49 0.54 9.39 21.57
N TYR A 50 -0.41 9.20 20.63
CA TYR A 50 -0.75 10.22 19.64
C TYR A 50 -1.69 11.30 20.23
N PRO A 51 -1.48 12.60 19.96
CA PRO A 51 -0.47 13.20 19.06
C PRO A 51 0.89 13.53 19.68
N ALA A 52 1.03 13.36 21.00
CA ALA A 52 2.14 13.93 21.74
C ALA A 52 3.53 13.32 21.44
N ALA A 53 3.63 11.99 21.37
CA ALA A 53 4.92 11.30 21.33
C ALA A 53 5.04 10.19 20.26
N ALA A 54 3.95 9.86 19.57
CA ALA A 54 3.95 8.86 18.51
C ALA A 54 3.10 9.33 17.32
N PRO A 55 3.51 9.02 16.07
CA PRO A 55 2.71 9.30 14.88
C PRO A 55 1.49 8.37 14.78
N PRO A 56 0.45 8.75 14.02
CA PRO A 56 -0.58 7.80 13.59
C PRO A 56 0.04 6.70 12.72
N VAL A 57 -0.40 5.47 12.89
CA VAL A 57 -0.09 4.40 11.92
C VAL A 57 -1.12 4.50 10.79
N TYR A 58 -0.67 4.55 9.55
CA TYR A 58 -1.56 4.77 8.41
C TYR A 58 -1.44 3.71 7.32
N GLN A 59 -2.52 3.55 6.55
CA GLN A 59 -2.56 2.77 5.32
C GLN A 59 -3.33 3.53 4.25
N LEU A 60 -2.72 3.64 3.08
CA LEU A 60 -3.33 4.24 1.89
C LEU A 60 -3.86 3.15 0.96
N ASN A 61 -5.17 3.17 0.75
CA ASN A 61 -5.89 2.20 -0.07
C ASN A 61 -6.45 2.89 -1.32
N ALA A 62 -5.80 2.63 -2.45
CA ALA A 62 -6.26 3.04 -3.78
C ALA A 62 -5.69 2.09 -4.85
N PRO A 63 -6.52 1.45 -5.69
CA PRO A 63 -6.04 0.44 -6.64
C PRO A 63 -5.09 1.02 -7.70
N TRP A 64 -5.21 2.31 -7.97
CA TRP A 64 -4.42 3.08 -8.94
C TRP A 64 -3.15 3.71 -8.35
N LEU A 65 -3.01 3.76 -7.02
CA LEU A 65 -1.88 4.40 -6.34
C LEU A 65 -0.72 3.41 -6.18
N ARG A 66 0.25 3.47 -7.10
CA ARG A 66 1.39 2.54 -7.14
C ARG A 66 2.70 3.25 -7.50
N GLY A 67 3.83 2.60 -7.20
CA GLY A 67 5.16 3.07 -7.60
C GLY A 67 5.51 4.43 -7.00
N GLN A 68 6.05 5.33 -7.82
CA GLN A 68 6.50 6.66 -7.40
C GLN A 68 5.38 7.51 -6.80
N GLU A 69 4.16 7.44 -7.34
CA GLU A 69 3.01 8.21 -6.83
C GLU A 69 2.72 7.90 -5.36
N ARG A 70 2.77 6.61 -4.99
CA ARG A 70 2.57 6.16 -3.60
C ARG A 70 3.70 6.66 -2.70
N LEU A 71 4.95 6.56 -3.17
CA LEU A 71 6.13 6.99 -2.43
C LEU A 71 6.13 8.50 -2.20
N SER A 72 5.83 9.28 -3.23
CA SER A 72 5.71 10.74 -3.13
C SER A 72 4.65 11.16 -2.13
N LEU A 73 3.47 10.50 -2.15
CA LEU A 73 2.42 10.79 -1.19
C LEU A 73 2.80 10.37 0.23
N SER A 74 3.37 9.16 0.44
CA SER A 74 3.80 8.71 1.76
C SER A 74 4.88 9.61 2.37
N ASN A 75 5.88 9.99 1.56
CA ASN A 75 6.93 10.91 1.99
C ASN A 75 6.32 12.25 2.44
N GLY A 76 5.35 12.78 1.68
CA GLY A 76 4.67 14.01 2.06
C GLY A 76 3.87 13.90 3.37
N LEU A 77 3.31 12.74 3.70
CA LEU A 77 2.65 12.50 4.99
C LEU A 77 3.66 12.43 6.13
N GLU A 78 4.82 11.80 5.90
CA GLU A 78 5.91 11.72 6.87
C GLU A 78 6.55 13.08 7.13
N GLU A 79 6.76 13.90 6.10
CA GLU A 79 7.23 15.28 6.24
C GLU A 79 6.28 16.11 7.12
N ILE A 80 4.98 16.02 6.89
CA ILE A 80 3.97 16.70 7.73
C ILE A 80 4.09 16.29 9.19
N TYR A 81 4.32 15.00 9.47
CA TYR A 81 4.52 14.55 10.84
C TYR A 81 5.79 15.14 11.47
N LEU A 82 6.91 15.16 10.74
CA LEU A 82 8.17 15.72 11.24
C LEU A 82 8.07 17.22 11.51
N GLU A 83 7.35 17.96 10.67
CA GLU A 83 7.14 19.41 10.83
C GLU A 83 6.18 19.76 11.97
N ASN A 84 5.24 18.87 12.29
CA ASN A 84 4.16 19.09 13.26
C ASN A 84 4.18 18.05 14.39
N SER A 85 5.38 17.65 14.81
CA SER A 85 5.55 16.64 15.86
C SER A 85 4.98 17.15 17.20
N GLY A 86 4.09 16.36 17.82
CA GLY A 86 3.40 16.76 19.05
C GLY A 86 2.02 17.38 18.82
N ASP A 87 1.66 17.66 17.56
CA ASP A 87 0.39 18.26 17.17
C ASP A 87 -0.53 17.30 16.40
N CYS A 88 -1.80 17.67 16.31
CA CYS A 88 -2.83 17.00 15.52
C CYS A 88 -2.55 17.21 14.01
N ILE A 89 -2.43 16.13 13.25
CA ILE A 89 -1.97 16.13 11.84
C ILE A 89 -2.93 15.44 10.88
N LEU A 90 -4.01 14.82 11.36
CA LEU A 90 -4.91 14.06 10.51
C LEU A 90 -5.60 14.96 9.48
N PHE A 91 -6.00 16.18 9.88
CA PHE A 91 -6.56 17.16 8.94
C PHE A 91 -5.55 17.58 7.87
N LEU A 92 -4.28 17.77 8.25
CA LEU A 92 -3.20 18.11 7.32
C LEU A 92 -2.95 16.98 6.32
N TRP A 93 -2.96 15.73 6.78
CA TRP A 93 -2.86 14.55 5.93
C TRP A 93 -4.00 14.47 4.93
N VAL A 94 -5.25 14.68 5.38
CA VAL A 94 -6.42 14.71 4.47
C VAL A 94 -6.25 15.82 3.42
N GLY A 95 -5.81 17.01 3.82
CA GLY A 95 -5.54 18.12 2.91
C GLY A 95 -4.45 17.79 1.88
N LYS A 96 -3.35 17.18 2.30
CA LYS A 96 -2.25 16.76 1.41
C LYS A 96 -2.70 15.72 0.39
N ILE A 97 -3.53 14.77 0.81
CA ILE A 97 -4.08 13.76 -0.08
C ILE A 97 -5.06 14.39 -1.08
N ARG A 98 -5.88 15.36 -0.66
CA ARG A 98 -6.76 16.13 -1.57
C ARG A 98 -5.98 16.88 -2.63
N ASP A 99 -4.94 17.61 -2.24
CA ASP A 99 -4.05 18.34 -3.16
C ASP A 99 -3.42 17.38 -4.19
N PHE A 100 -2.92 16.23 -3.71
CA PHE A 100 -2.38 15.19 -4.56
C PHE A 100 -3.41 14.66 -5.58
N LEU A 101 -4.65 14.42 -5.16
CA LEU A 101 -5.74 13.97 -6.04
C LEU A 101 -6.06 15.01 -7.12
N GLN A 102 -6.11 16.30 -6.74
CA GLN A 102 -6.38 17.42 -7.66
C GLN A 102 -5.26 17.62 -8.69
N LEU A 103 -3.99 17.48 -8.29
CA LEU A 103 -2.87 17.55 -9.22
C LEU A 103 -2.97 16.42 -10.25
N LYS A 104 -3.29 15.22 -9.77
CA LYS A 104 -3.39 14.01 -10.58
C LYS A 104 -4.54 14.05 -11.58
N SER A 105 -5.69 14.61 -11.19
CA SER A 105 -6.83 14.80 -12.08
C SER A 105 -6.49 15.77 -13.23
N GLN A 106 -5.80 16.88 -12.94
CA GLN A 106 -5.33 17.84 -13.94
C GLN A 106 -4.29 17.26 -14.91
N SER A 107 -3.38 16.41 -14.45
CA SER A 107 -2.38 15.77 -15.32
C SER A 107 -2.97 14.73 -16.28
N THR A 108 -4.15 14.16 -15.97
CA THR A 108 -4.79 13.14 -16.80
C THR A 108 -5.66 13.74 -17.92
N ASP A 109 -6.11 14.99 -17.80
CA ASP A 109 -6.98 15.66 -18.79
C ASP A 109 -6.19 16.36 -19.92
N LYS A 110 -4.91 16.65 -19.71
CA LYS A 110 -4.07 17.24 -20.75
C LYS A 110 -3.57 16.18 -21.74
N ALA A 111 -4.21 16.07 -22.90
CA ALA A 111 -3.63 15.45 -24.09
C ALA A 111 -2.29 16.15 -24.45
N PRO A 112 -1.30 15.43 -25.01
CA PRO A 112 0.09 15.87 -25.00
C PRO A 112 0.37 16.88 -26.12
N GLU A 113 0.90 18.05 -25.77
CA GLU A 113 1.62 18.89 -26.73
C GLU A 113 3.13 18.73 -26.45
N VAL A 114 3.79 18.06 -27.40
CA VAL A 114 5.22 17.76 -27.41
C VAL A 114 6.00 18.94 -27.99
N GLN A 115 6.93 19.49 -27.21
CA GLN A 115 8.23 20.05 -27.64
C GLN A 115 9.18 19.85 -26.42
N GLN A 116 10.07 18.83 -26.34
CA GLN A 116 11.36 18.65 -27.03
C GLN A 116 12.08 20.00 -27.24
N THR A 117 13.32 20.26 -26.82
CA THR A 117 14.55 19.49 -26.54
C THR A 117 15.46 20.44 -25.71
N THR A 118 16.35 20.01 -24.82
CA THR A 118 17.75 19.61 -25.07
C THR A 118 18.37 19.37 -23.66
N GLU A 119 18.75 18.14 -23.27
CA GLU A 119 20.14 17.59 -23.27
C GLU A 119 21.03 18.28 -22.19
N GLU A 120 21.80 17.67 -21.29
CA GLU A 120 22.38 16.34 -21.00
C GLU A 120 22.63 16.33 -19.47
N ALA A 121 22.62 15.22 -18.71
CA ALA A 121 23.62 14.17 -18.77
C ALA A 121 23.09 12.94 -18.01
N GLY A 122 23.16 11.78 -18.67
CA GLY A 122 22.91 10.51 -18.04
C GLY A 122 24.06 10.15 -17.11
N ILE A 123 23.75 9.79 -15.87
CA ILE A 123 24.57 8.83 -15.14
C ILE A 123 23.70 7.64 -14.73
N ASN A 124 23.97 6.54 -15.43
CA ASN A 124 23.62 5.18 -15.05
C ASN A 124 24.48 4.79 -13.85
N TYR A 125 23.87 4.51 -12.69
CA TYR A 125 24.50 3.71 -11.65
C TYR A 125 23.71 2.42 -11.48
N GLN A 126 24.03 1.52 -12.41
CA GLN A 126 24.17 0.09 -12.24
C GLN A 126 24.63 -0.26 -10.81
N ASP A 127 23.83 -1.12 -10.19
CA ASP A 127 24.20 -2.18 -9.26
C ASP A 127 25.71 -2.44 -9.17
N ASP A 128 26.34 -2.05 -8.07
CA ASP A 128 27.67 -2.56 -7.72
C ASP A 128 27.97 -2.39 -6.21
N TYR A 129 27.82 -3.48 -5.47
CA TYR A 129 28.86 -3.87 -4.50
C TYR A 129 29.44 -5.21 -4.95
N LEU A 130 30.33 -5.13 -5.93
CA LEU A 130 31.58 -5.88 -6.11
C LEU A 130 31.83 -7.07 -5.17
N ILE A 131 32.01 -8.25 -5.77
CA ILE A 131 33.21 -9.07 -5.56
C ILE A 131 33.69 -9.57 -6.95
N ALA A 132 34.99 -9.41 -7.18
CA ALA A 132 35.68 -9.37 -8.47
C ALA A 132 35.74 -10.70 -9.27
N PRO A 133 35.85 -10.63 -10.61
CA PRO A 133 36.10 -11.78 -11.48
C PRO A 133 37.60 -12.14 -11.54
N GLN A 134 37.91 -13.44 -11.50
CA GLN A 134 39.25 -14.00 -11.74
C GLN A 134 39.26 -14.79 -13.08
N PRO A 135 40.37 -14.76 -13.85
CA PRO A 135 40.42 -15.17 -15.27
C PRO A 135 40.47 -16.70 -15.52
N PRO A 136 40.35 -17.16 -16.78
CA PRO A 136 39.94 -18.52 -17.14
C PRO A 136 41.13 -19.48 -17.24
N GLY A 137 40.96 -20.71 -16.72
CA GLY A 137 41.91 -21.80 -16.95
C GLY A 137 41.63 -23.04 -16.12
N GLN A 138 41.44 -24.17 -16.84
CA GLN A 138 41.45 -25.57 -16.37
C GLN A 138 40.24 -26.12 -15.60
N GLN A 139 39.43 -26.84 -16.38
CA GLN A 139 38.73 -28.09 -16.07
C GLN A 139 39.00 -28.69 -14.68
N VAL A 140 38.00 -28.67 -13.80
CA VAL A 140 37.76 -29.75 -12.84
C VAL A 140 36.25 -29.97 -12.75
N THR A 141 35.81 -31.14 -13.20
CA THR A 141 34.48 -31.68 -12.99
C THR A 141 34.26 -31.90 -11.49
N VAL A 142 33.29 -31.21 -10.90
CA VAL A 142 32.72 -31.61 -9.61
C VAL A 142 31.21 -31.54 -9.72
N ASN A 143 30.61 -32.71 -9.93
CA ASN A 143 29.21 -32.96 -9.66
C ASN A 143 28.93 -32.56 -8.20
N VAL A 144 28.12 -31.53 -7.99
CA VAL A 144 27.44 -31.35 -6.71
C VAL A 144 25.98 -31.20 -7.03
N ALA A 145 25.26 -32.26 -6.69
CA ALA A 145 23.85 -32.47 -6.90
C ALA A 145 23.04 -31.25 -6.46
N PHE A 146 22.09 -30.85 -7.31
CA PHE A 146 20.90 -30.17 -6.84
C PHE A 146 20.21 -31.12 -5.85
N PRO A 147 20.05 -30.78 -4.57
CA PRO A 147 19.13 -31.53 -3.74
C PRO A 147 17.72 -31.17 -4.19
N GLU A 148 17.22 -31.94 -5.16
CA GLU A 148 15.83 -32.34 -5.14
C GLU A 148 15.64 -33.14 -3.85
N SER A 149 15.13 -32.48 -2.82
CA SER A 149 14.73 -33.11 -1.57
C SER A 149 13.55 -32.32 -1.02
N SER A 150 12.38 -32.75 -1.46
CA SER A 150 11.11 -32.61 -0.76
C SER A 150 11.30 -32.85 0.73
N GLU A 151 10.86 -31.92 1.57
CA GLU A 151 10.16 -32.17 2.85
C GLU A 151 9.83 -30.84 3.55
N GLY A 152 8.55 -30.43 3.49
CA GLY A 152 7.91 -29.83 4.65
C GLY A 152 7.83 -28.30 4.79
N GLU A 153 7.90 -27.49 3.73
CA GLU A 153 7.38 -26.11 3.86
C GLU A 153 5.84 -26.19 3.88
N GLN A 154 5.29 -26.58 5.04
CA GLN A 154 3.86 -26.61 5.25
C GLN A 154 3.33 -25.18 5.03
N LEU A 155 2.39 -25.06 4.09
CA LEU A 155 1.61 -23.84 3.91
C LEU A 155 1.15 -23.35 5.29
N PRO A 156 1.49 -22.10 5.68
CA PRO A 156 1.05 -21.58 6.97
C PRO A 156 -0.49 -21.62 7.02
N PRO A 157 -1.08 -21.92 8.19
CA PRO A 157 -2.52 -22.08 8.30
C PRO A 157 -3.25 -20.78 7.92
N ILE A 158 -4.18 -20.89 6.97
CA ILE A 158 -5.02 -19.77 6.55
C ILE A 158 -6.17 -19.64 7.53
N THR A 159 -6.28 -18.47 8.16
CA THR A 159 -7.44 -18.08 8.96
C THR A 159 -8.43 -17.36 8.05
N HIS A 160 -9.61 -17.95 7.88
CA HIS A 160 -10.69 -17.37 7.10
C HIS A 160 -11.62 -16.56 8.00
N GLY A 161 -11.79 -15.28 7.70
CA GLY A 161 -12.75 -14.41 8.36
C GLY A 161 -14.19 -14.76 8.03
N GLN A 162 -15.13 -14.24 8.83
CA GLN A 162 -16.55 -14.32 8.51
C GLN A 162 -16.86 -13.46 7.28
N PRO A 163 -17.66 -13.96 6.32
CA PRO A 163 -18.13 -13.14 5.21
C PRO A 163 -19.00 -11.98 5.72
N ILE A 164 -18.68 -10.76 5.32
CA ILE A 164 -19.53 -9.58 5.52
C ILE A 164 -20.18 -9.19 4.21
N THR A 165 -21.44 -8.75 4.24
CA THR A 165 -22.16 -8.29 3.05
C THR A 165 -22.52 -6.83 3.19
N ASP A 166 -22.07 -6.01 2.26
CA ASP A 166 -22.45 -4.60 2.11
C ASP A 166 -23.02 -4.37 0.70
N ARG A 167 -24.21 -3.78 0.61
CA ARG A 167 -24.85 -3.40 -0.68
C ARG A 167 -24.82 -4.51 -1.77
N ARG A 168 -25.05 -5.77 -1.38
CA ARG A 168 -24.96 -7.00 -2.22
C ARG A 168 -23.54 -7.45 -2.59
N SER A 169 -22.51 -6.70 -2.24
CA SER A 169 -21.11 -7.12 -2.29
C SER A 169 -20.79 -7.95 -1.05
N THR A 170 -20.18 -9.12 -1.23
CA THR A 170 -19.74 -9.98 -0.12
C THR A 170 -18.23 -9.99 -0.04
N PHE A 171 -17.69 -9.72 1.13
CA PHE A 171 -16.26 -9.63 1.41
C PHE A 171 -15.88 -10.68 2.43
N GLN A 172 -14.78 -11.40 2.17
CA GLN A 172 -14.22 -12.37 3.11
C GLN A 172 -12.72 -12.15 3.19
N ALA A 173 -12.21 -11.91 4.40
CA ALA A 173 -10.78 -11.77 4.64
C ALA A 173 -10.10 -13.13 4.81
N HIS A 174 -8.89 -13.27 4.29
CA HIS A 174 -8.03 -14.44 4.44
C HIS A 174 -6.66 -14.00 4.95
N LEU A 175 -6.23 -14.52 6.10
CA LEU A 175 -4.99 -14.13 6.78
C LEU A 175 -4.11 -15.35 6.99
N ALA A 176 -2.82 -15.24 6.71
CA ALA A 176 -1.84 -16.27 7.02
C ALA A 176 -0.48 -15.63 7.41
N PRO A 177 0.23 -16.17 8.40
CA PRO A 177 1.58 -15.72 8.74
C PRO A 177 2.57 -16.17 7.65
N VAL A 178 3.27 -15.22 7.04
CA VAL A 178 4.26 -15.50 5.98
C VAL A 178 5.62 -14.92 6.35
N VAL A 179 6.69 -15.65 6.03
CA VAL A 179 8.09 -15.26 6.29
C VAL A 179 8.84 -14.99 4.99
N THR A 180 8.43 -15.64 3.89
CA THR A 180 9.10 -15.51 2.59
C THR A 180 8.11 -15.17 1.47
N PRO A 181 8.54 -14.44 0.42
CA PRO A 181 7.68 -14.17 -0.73
C PRO A 181 7.29 -15.44 -1.50
N HIS A 182 8.02 -16.54 -1.33
CA HIS A 182 7.65 -17.83 -1.91
C HIS A 182 6.38 -18.40 -1.25
N GLN A 183 6.29 -18.34 0.07
CA GLN A 183 5.09 -18.78 0.82
C GLN A 183 3.83 -18.01 0.39
N VAL A 184 3.96 -16.72 0.09
CA VAL A 184 2.84 -15.91 -0.43
C VAL A 184 2.32 -16.43 -1.77
N LYS A 185 3.22 -16.78 -2.70
CA LYS A 185 2.83 -17.35 -4.00
C LYS A 185 2.08 -18.67 -3.82
N LEU A 186 2.56 -19.53 -2.93
CA LEU A 186 1.89 -20.81 -2.62
C LEU A 186 0.52 -20.58 -1.98
N LEU A 187 0.39 -19.61 -1.07
CA LEU A 187 -0.88 -19.26 -0.40
C LEU A 187 -1.93 -18.75 -1.40
N LEU A 188 -1.52 -17.85 -2.30
CA LEU A 188 -2.41 -17.35 -3.35
C LEU A 188 -2.84 -18.46 -4.31
N GLN A 189 -1.91 -19.36 -4.67
CA GLN A 189 -2.23 -20.52 -5.49
C GLN A 189 -3.26 -21.43 -4.81
N ASP A 190 -3.14 -21.64 -3.50
CA ASP A 190 -4.10 -22.41 -2.71
C ASP A 190 -5.47 -21.73 -2.64
N LEU A 191 -5.53 -20.43 -2.29
CA LEU A 191 -6.76 -19.65 -2.24
C LEU A 191 -7.51 -19.64 -3.57
N TYR A 192 -6.80 -19.55 -4.70
CA TYR A 192 -7.41 -19.57 -6.03
C TYR A 192 -7.92 -20.95 -6.48
N GLN A 193 -7.68 -22.03 -5.73
CA GLN A 193 -8.40 -23.29 -5.94
C GLN A 193 -9.90 -23.15 -5.60
N ASN A 194 -10.25 -22.21 -4.72
CA ASN A 194 -11.63 -21.90 -4.41
C ASN A 194 -12.25 -21.04 -5.53
N LYS A 195 -13.22 -21.61 -6.25
CA LYS A 195 -13.93 -20.94 -7.34
C LYS A 195 -14.60 -19.62 -6.93
N LYS A 196 -15.00 -19.46 -5.66
CA LYS A 196 -15.59 -18.20 -5.18
C LYS A 196 -14.56 -17.08 -5.12
N ILE A 197 -13.33 -17.41 -4.72
CA ILE A 197 -12.22 -16.46 -4.66
C ILE A 197 -11.72 -16.20 -6.08
N ALA A 198 -11.41 -17.25 -6.85
CA ALA A 198 -10.91 -17.09 -8.22
C ALA A 198 -11.84 -16.28 -9.15
N ASN A 199 -13.16 -16.40 -8.98
CA ASN A 199 -14.15 -15.64 -9.76
C ASN A 199 -14.68 -14.40 -9.04
N ALA A 200 -14.15 -14.05 -7.86
CA ALA A 200 -14.55 -12.82 -7.19
C ALA A 200 -14.22 -11.63 -8.09
N THR A 201 -15.11 -10.63 -8.10
CA THR A 201 -14.91 -9.43 -8.92
C THR A 201 -13.57 -8.77 -8.58
N HIS A 202 -13.20 -8.73 -7.30
CA HIS A 202 -11.96 -8.11 -6.80
C HIS A 202 -11.28 -9.03 -5.78
N ASN A 203 -10.05 -9.47 -6.06
CA ASN A 203 -9.19 -10.24 -5.15
C ASN A 203 -8.00 -9.39 -4.72
N ILE A 204 -8.17 -8.63 -3.65
CA ILE A 204 -7.15 -7.71 -3.12
C ILE A 204 -6.33 -8.47 -2.05
N TYR A 205 -5.00 -8.33 -2.08
CA TYR A 205 -4.09 -8.96 -1.10
C TYR A 205 -2.90 -8.04 -0.78
N ALA A 206 -2.26 -8.27 0.36
CA ALA A 206 -1.05 -7.59 0.84
C ALA A 206 -0.19 -8.58 1.66
N TYR A 207 1.14 -8.42 1.63
CA TYR A 207 2.12 -9.23 2.36
C TYR A 207 3.42 -8.44 2.59
#